data_AF-A0A3C1RRN6-F1
#
_entry.id   AF-A0A3C1RRN6-F1
#
_cell.length_a   1.000
_cell.length_b   1.000
_cell.length_c   1.000
_cell.angle_alpha   90.00
_cell.angle_beta   90.00
_cell.angle_gamma   90.00
#
_symmetry.space_group_name_H-M   'P 1'
#
loop_
_entity.id
_entity.type
_entity.pdbx_description
1 polymer ?
#
loop_
_entity_poly.entity_id
_entity_poly.type
_entity_poly.pdbx_seq_one_letter_code
_entity_poly.pdbx_strand_id
1 'polypeptide(L)'
;MSHNLIKAGVIVPSQWPLARVWLEVATLLSIAPRNIERLEFWQHQIWVKIEQKKAVFVSYRRLPLWKETGLDAIKNCSDRSYLDQLGEMLSLEVKQYPNQYDTSVLEEWRSAWAQKSQQFKLETQRQTQEEERLRPLRERQQTFQQWHDSWKNVLHYCNSFDGLERFAPELQQQSQEFADLPEGETAMQLWHQRWQELTQATA
;
A
#
# COMPACT_ATOMS: atom_id res chain seq x y z
N MET A 1 2.83 19.28 16.37
CA MET A 1 2.11 18.91 17.60
C MET A 1 2.31 17.41 17.83
N SER A 2 2.86 16.96 18.97
CA SER A 2 3.04 15.53 19.19
C SER A 2 1.66 14.88 19.43
N HIS A 3 1.27 13.99 18.52
CA HIS A 3 0.04 13.24 18.67
C HIS A 3 0.35 12.06 19.60
N ASN A 4 -0.23 12.06 20.81
CA ASN A 4 -0.22 10.87 21.67
C ASN A 4 -0.84 9.69 20.90
N LEU A 5 -0.41 8.45 21.15
CA LEU A 5 -0.92 7.24 20.48
C LEU A 5 -2.46 7.16 20.45
N ILE A 6 -3.14 7.67 21.49
CA ILE A 6 -4.61 7.74 21.53
C ILE A 6 -5.15 8.81 20.56
N LYS A 7 -4.57 10.01 20.56
CA LYS A 7 -5.00 11.13 19.70
C LYS A 7 -4.71 10.87 18.23
N ALA A 8 -3.65 10.13 17.94
CA ALA A 8 -3.30 9.69 16.61
C ALA A 8 -4.20 8.54 16.09
N GLY A 9 -5.09 8.00 16.93
CA GLY A 9 -5.92 6.85 16.57
C GLY A 9 -5.16 5.53 16.47
N VAL A 10 -3.89 5.48 16.87
CA VAL A 10 -3.08 4.25 16.88
C VAL A 10 -3.63 3.27 17.91
N ILE A 11 -3.97 3.78 19.10
CA ILE A 11 -4.61 3.01 20.16
C ILE A 11 -5.99 3.61 20.42
N VAL A 12 -7.03 2.80 20.25
CA VAL A 12 -8.42 3.21 20.44
C VAL A 12 -9.03 2.39 21.58
N PRO A 13 -8.91 2.81 22.85
CA PRO A 13 -9.35 2.00 23.98
C PRO A 13 -10.84 1.64 23.96
N SER A 14 -11.68 2.47 23.33
CA SER A 14 -13.11 2.20 23.16
C SER A 14 -13.41 1.02 22.24
N GLN A 15 -12.45 0.56 21.44
CA GLN A 15 -12.58 -0.61 20.58
C GLN A 15 -12.08 -1.90 21.26
N TRP A 16 -11.50 -1.82 22.45
CA TRP A 16 -11.01 -3.00 23.15
C TRP A 16 -12.18 -3.86 23.66
N PRO A 17 -12.04 -5.21 23.63
CA PRO A 17 -13.07 -6.09 24.16
C PRO A 17 -13.29 -5.83 25.66
N LEU A 18 -14.49 -5.37 26.04
CA LEU A 18 -14.80 -4.98 27.41
C LEU A 18 -14.49 -6.09 28.43
N ALA A 19 -14.84 -7.34 28.11
CA ALA A 19 -14.56 -8.50 28.97
C ALA A 19 -13.07 -8.69 29.23
N ARG A 20 -12.22 -8.43 28.22
CA ARG A 20 -10.77 -8.53 28.35
C ARG A 20 -10.21 -7.39 29.20
N VAL A 21 -10.65 -6.16 28.96
CA VAL A 21 -10.26 -5.00 29.78
C VAL A 21 -10.66 -5.23 31.24
N TRP A 22 -11.85 -5.78 31.48
CA TRP A 22 -12.34 -6.09 32.82
C TRP A 22 -11.43 -7.07 33.57
N LEU A 23 -11.00 -8.15 32.91
CA LEU A 23 -10.08 -9.12 33.47
C LEU A 23 -8.70 -8.50 33.75
N GLU A 24 -8.14 -7.76 32.79
CA GLU A 24 -6.82 -7.13 32.96
C GLU A 24 -6.82 -6.08 34.08
N VAL A 25 -7.90 -5.31 34.21
CA VAL A 25 -8.09 -4.36 35.33
C VAL A 25 -8.19 -5.10 36.66
N ALA A 26 -8.96 -6.19 36.73
CA ALA A 26 -9.09 -6.99 37.95
C ALA A 26 -7.73 -7.57 38.39
N THR A 27 -6.97 -8.11 37.44
CA THR A 27 -5.61 -8.62 37.66
C THR A 27 -4.67 -7.50 38.11
N LEU A 28 -4.68 -6.34 37.45
CA LEU A 28 -3.83 -5.21 37.80
C LEU A 28 -4.10 -4.68 39.22
N LEU A 29 -5.36 -4.70 39.64
CA LEU A 29 -5.79 -4.25 40.96
C LEU A 29 -5.72 -5.36 42.02
N SER A 30 -5.33 -6.58 41.64
CA SER A 30 -5.29 -7.77 42.49
C SER A 30 -6.63 -8.03 43.21
N ILE A 31 -7.74 -7.93 42.48
CA ILE A 31 -9.10 -8.20 42.99
C ILE A 31 -9.81 -9.26 42.16
N ALA A 32 -10.84 -9.87 42.74
CA ALA A 32 -11.73 -10.75 41.99
C ALA A 32 -12.52 -9.94 40.95
N PRO A 33 -12.69 -10.40 39.69
CA PRO A 33 -13.43 -9.69 38.65
C PRO A 33 -14.87 -9.33 39.04
N ARG A 34 -15.51 -10.17 39.85
CA ARG A 34 -16.87 -9.94 40.39
C ARG A 34 -16.99 -8.74 41.32
N ASN A 35 -15.87 -8.27 41.87
CA ASN A 35 -15.85 -7.11 42.77
C ASN A 35 -15.77 -5.78 42.00
N ILE A 36 -15.65 -5.81 40.67
CA ILE A 36 -15.81 -4.62 39.85
C ILE A 36 -17.31 -4.44 39.61
N GLU A 37 -17.88 -3.31 40.02
CA GLU A 37 -19.30 -3.00 39.78
C GLU A 37 -19.50 -2.38 38.40
N ARG A 38 -18.57 -1.49 37.99
CA ARG A 38 -18.68 -0.72 36.75
C ARG A 38 -17.31 -0.31 36.25
N LEU A 39 -17.18 -0.23 34.93
CA LEU A 39 -15.99 0.20 34.21
C LEU A 39 -16.38 1.24 33.16
N GLU A 40 -15.67 2.36 33.11
CA GLU A 40 -15.88 3.41 32.11
C GLU A 40 -14.58 3.84 31.45
N PHE A 41 -14.58 3.90 30.12
CA PHE A 41 -13.46 4.39 29.33
C PHE A 41 -13.49 5.92 29.27
N TRP A 42 -12.49 6.56 29.85
CA TRP A 42 -12.28 8.01 29.73
C TRP A 42 -11.11 8.28 28.78
N GLN A 43 -10.86 9.55 28.43
CA GLN A 43 -9.92 9.90 27.35
C GLN A 43 -8.49 9.36 27.54
N HIS A 44 -7.99 9.27 28.78
CA HIS A 44 -6.62 8.86 29.08
C HIS A 44 -6.51 7.74 30.12
N GLN A 45 -7.64 7.33 30.71
CA GLN A 45 -7.71 6.41 31.82
C GLN A 45 -9.06 5.71 31.86
N ILE A 46 -9.14 4.66 32.66
CA ILE A 46 -10.34 3.91 32.95
C ILE A 46 -10.78 4.29 34.36
N TRP A 47 -12.04 4.68 34.50
CA TRP A 47 -12.67 4.79 35.81
C TRP A 47 -13.27 3.44 36.20
N VAL A 48 -12.94 2.95 37.39
CA VAL A 48 -13.33 1.63 37.87
C VAL A 48 -14.02 1.78 39.22
N LYS A 49 -15.30 1.39 39.28
CA LYS A 49 -16.03 1.28 40.54
C LYS A 49 -15.85 -0.12 41.11
N ILE A 50 -15.38 -0.17 42.35
CA ILE A 50 -15.15 -1.42 43.07
C ILE A 50 -16.19 -1.54 44.19
N GLU A 51 -16.71 -2.75 44.37
CA GLU A 51 -17.66 -3.10 45.42
C GLU A 51 -17.08 -2.78 46.80
N GLN A 52 -17.90 -2.10 47.62
CA GLN A 52 -17.57 -1.69 48.99
C GLN A 52 -16.28 -0.85 49.13
N LYS A 53 -15.78 -0.30 48.02
CA LYS A 53 -14.58 0.55 47.97
C LYS A 53 -14.83 1.83 47.18
N LYS A 54 -13.89 2.76 47.31
CA LYS A 54 -13.84 3.98 46.47
C LYS A 54 -13.49 3.58 45.04
N ALA A 55 -13.97 4.38 44.09
CA ALA A 55 -13.59 4.21 42.70
C ALA A 55 -12.10 4.54 42.50
N VAL A 56 -11.48 3.89 41.54
CA VAL A 56 -10.06 4.05 41.19
C VAL A 56 -9.89 4.39 39.72
N PHE A 57 -8.81 5.10 39.40
CA PHE A 57 -8.44 5.40 38.03
C PHE A 57 -7.27 4.52 37.60
N VAL A 58 -7.40 3.87 36.44
CA VAL A 58 -6.38 3.02 35.86
C VAL A 58 -5.91 3.61 34.53
N SER A 59 -4.63 3.90 34.39
CA SER A 59 -4.05 4.33 33.11
C SER A 59 -4.04 3.17 32.12
N TYR A 60 -4.42 3.45 30.86
CA TYR A 60 -4.38 2.45 29.78
C TYR A 60 -3.00 1.81 29.61
N ARG A 61 -1.93 2.58 29.81
CA ARG A 61 -0.53 2.15 29.70
C ARG A 61 -0.16 0.98 30.61
N ARG A 62 -0.90 0.80 31.70
CA ARG A 62 -0.67 -0.28 32.67
C ARG A 62 -1.31 -1.60 32.26
N LEU A 63 -2.19 -1.59 31.25
CA LEU A 63 -2.83 -2.80 30.75
C LEU A 63 -1.95 -3.46 29.68
N PRO A 64 -1.78 -4.79 29.71
CA PRO A 64 -1.13 -5.54 28.62
C PRO A 64 -1.67 -5.19 27.23
N LEU A 65 -2.99 -4.97 27.12
CA LEU A 65 -3.64 -4.51 25.89
C LEU A 65 -2.99 -3.30 25.22
N TRP A 66 -2.43 -2.36 25.99
CA TRP A 66 -1.73 -1.19 25.44
C TRP A 66 -0.49 -1.61 24.64
N LYS A 67 0.29 -2.52 25.22
CA LYS A 67 1.54 -3.02 24.62
C LYS A 67 1.23 -3.85 23.36
N GLU A 68 0.19 -4.69 23.44
CA GLU A 68 -0.28 -5.51 22.32
C GLU A 68 -0.85 -4.68 21.18
N THR A 69 -1.73 -3.71 21.47
CA THR A 69 -2.31 -2.86 20.43
C THR A 69 -1.23 -2.04 19.71
N GLY A 70 -0.23 -1.55 20.45
CA GLY A 70 0.93 -0.88 19.84
C GLY A 70 1.71 -1.81 18.92
N LEU A 71 1.93 -3.07 19.32
CA LEU A 71 2.60 -4.06 18.49
C LEU A 71 1.79 -4.42 17.24
N ASP A 72 0.47 -4.58 17.38
CA ASP A 72 -0.44 -4.87 16.28
C ASP A 72 -0.52 -3.72 15.29
N ALA A 73 -0.48 -2.46 15.76
CA ALA A 73 -0.40 -1.31 14.88
C ALA A 73 0.85 -1.31 14.00
N ILE A 74 2.01 -1.76 14.54
CA ILE A 74 3.24 -1.93 13.76
C ILE A 74 3.06 -3.05 12.73
N LYS A 75 2.56 -4.22 13.16
CA LYS A 75 2.41 -5.41 12.31
C LYS A 75 1.39 -5.23 11.19
N ASN A 76 0.33 -4.47 11.43
CA ASN A 76 -0.74 -4.25 10.47
C ASN A 76 -0.57 -2.94 9.69
N CYS A 77 0.56 -2.26 9.86
CA CYS A 77 0.89 -1.09 9.07
C CYS A 77 1.03 -1.47 7.58
N SER A 78 0.31 -0.74 6.74
CA SER A 78 0.29 -0.92 5.27
C SER A 78 1.11 0.13 4.52
N ASP A 79 1.57 1.18 5.20
CA ASP A 79 2.20 2.34 4.57
C ASP A 79 3.57 2.64 5.20
N ARG A 80 4.57 2.87 4.35
CA ARG A 80 5.95 3.20 4.74
C ARG A 80 6.02 4.47 5.60
N SER A 81 5.40 5.55 5.13
CA SER A 81 5.41 6.85 5.79
C SER A 81 4.68 6.79 7.14
N TYR A 82 3.59 6.03 7.21
CA TYR A 82 2.89 5.79 8.46
C TYR A 82 3.71 4.96 9.44
N LEU A 83 4.47 3.95 8.97
CA LEU A 83 5.38 3.18 9.81
C LEU A 83 6.47 4.06 10.44
N ASP A 84 7.02 5.02 9.69
CA ASP A 84 8.02 5.96 10.20
C ASP A 84 7.41 6.90 11.25
N GLN A 85 6.22 7.47 10.98
CA GLN A 85 5.46 8.27 11.95
C GLN A 85 5.12 7.48 13.22
N LEU A 86 4.72 6.22 13.07
CA LEU A 86 4.43 5.32 14.20
C LEU A 86 5.69 5.08 15.04
N GLY A 87 6.84 4.88 14.40
CA GLY A 87 8.13 4.77 15.07
C GLY A 87 8.47 6.01 15.90
N GLU A 88 8.23 7.21 15.37
CA GLU A 88 8.42 8.46 16.10
C GLU A 88 7.46 8.58 17.30
N MET A 89 6.18 8.29 17.10
CA MET A 89 5.17 8.33 18.16
C MET A 89 5.50 7.38 19.31
N LEU A 90 5.89 6.14 19.00
CA LEU A 90 6.28 5.14 20.00
C LEU A 90 7.58 5.55 20.71
N SER A 91 8.56 6.11 19.98
CA SER A 91 9.81 6.62 20.57
C SER A 91 9.55 7.76 21.56
N LEU A 92 8.65 8.70 21.22
CA LEU A 92 8.24 9.78 22.11
C LEU A 92 7.49 9.25 23.34
N GLU A 93 6.59 8.28 23.15
CA GLU A 93 5.84 7.64 24.23
C GLU A 93 6.77 6.98 25.26
N VAL A 94 7.76 6.21 24.79
CA VAL A 94 8.75 5.55 25.67
C VAL A 94 9.62 6.57 26.40
N LYS A 95 10.02 7.65 25.73
CA LYS A 95 10.76 8.76 26.37
C LYS A 95 9.95 9.47 27.44
N GLN A 96 8.65 9.66 27.22
CA GLN A 96 7.76 10.34 28.15
C GLN A 96 7.39 9.47 29.37
N TYR A 97 7.32 8.15 29.18
CA TYR A 97 6.89 7.20 30.21
C TYR A 97 7.85 6.02 30.39
N PRO A 98 9.14 6.26 30.72
CA PRO A 98 10.16 5.20 30.72
C PRO A 98 9.84 4.05 31.69
N ASN A 99 9.22 4.35 32.83
CA ASN A 99 8.90 3.36 33.87
C ASN A 99 7.70 2.46 33.54
N GLN A 100 7.00 2.67 32.41
CA GLN A 100 5.85 1.86 32.01
C GLN A 100 6.24 0.68 31.08
N TYR A 101 7.50 0.65 30.62
CA TYR A 101 7.96 -0.28 29.61
C TYR A 101 9.13 -1.10 30.11
N ASP A 102 8.96 -2.42 30.06
CA ASP A 102 10.04 -3.37 30.31
C ASP A 102 10.90 -3.51 29.05
N THR A 103 12.17 -3.87 29.22
CA THR A 103 13.12 -4.03 28.10
C THR A 103 12.60 -5.01 27.04
N SER A 104 11.95 -6.11 27.45
CA SER A 104 11.39 -7.11 26.53
C SER A 104 10.34 -6.53 25.59
N VAL A 105 9.42 -5.72 26.11
CA VAL A 105 8.36 -5.08 25.31
C VAL A 105 8.95 -4.12 24.30
N LEU A 106 9.99 -3.37 24.70
CA LEU A 106 10.70 -2.46 23.81
C LEU A 106 11.42 -3.21 22.69
N GLU A 107 12.03 -4.36 23.00
CA GLU A 107 12.67 -5.22 22.01
C GLU A 107 11.66 -5.82 21.03
N GLU A 108 10.49 -6.26 21.50
CA GLU A 108 9.41 -6.74 20.64
C GLU A 108 8.94 -5.67 19.66
N TRP A 109 8.70 -4.45 20.13
CA TRP A 109 8.31 -3.32 19.28
C TRP A 109 9.40 -2.98 18.26
N ARG A 110 10.66 -2.91 18.70
CA ARG A 110 11.80 -2.62 17.80
C ARG A 110 11.97 -3.69 16.74
N SER A 111 11.86 -4.97 17.13
CA SER A 111 11.98 -6.10 16.23
C SER A 111 10.86 -6.09 15.17
N ALA A 112 9.61 -5.91 15.60
CA ALA A 112 8.46 -5.82 14.69
C ALA A 112 8.60 -4.64 13.72
N TRP A 113 9.05 -3.48 14.20
CA TRP A 113 9.29 -2.31 13.36
C TRP A 113 10.40 -2.57 12.34
N ALA A 114 11.52 -3.15 12.77
CA ALA A 114 12.65 -3.46 11.89
C ALA A 114 12.24 -4.46 10.80
N GLN A 115 11.50 -5.51 11.16
CA GLN A 115 10.98 -6.50 10.23
C GLN A 115 10.06 -5.85 9.18
N LYS A 116 9.11 -5.01 9.61
CA LYS A 116 8.20 -4.30 8.71
C LYS A 116 8.91 -3.30 7.81
N SER A 117 9.86 -2.56 8.36
CA SER A 117 10.69 -1.62 7.59
C SER A 117 11.50 -2.35 6.51
N GLN A 118 12.03 -3.54 6.81
CA GLN A 118 12.73 -4.37 5.84
C GLN A 118 11.79 -4.93 4.77
N GLN A 119 10.60 -5.39 5.14
CA GLN A 119 9.58 -5.85 4.18
C GLN A 119 9.27 -4.76 3.14
N PHE A 120 8.98 -3.54 3.59
CA PHE A 120 8.73 -2.43 2.66
C PHE A 120 9.93 -2.12 1.77
N LYS A 121 11.17 -2.18 2.29
CA LYS A 121 12.37 -1.95 1.45
C LYS A 121 12.45 -2.99 0.32
N LEU A 122 12.24 -4.26 0.65
CA LEU A 122 12.30 -5.35 -0.31
C LEU A 122 11.17 -5.26 -1.34
N GLU A 123 9.97 -4.90 -0.91
CA GLU A 123 8.82 -4.71 -1.80
C GLU A 123 9.05 -3.57 -2.80
N THR A 124 9.52 -2.41 -2.32
CA THR A 124 9.89 -1.29 -3.18
C THR A 124 10.99 -1.69 -4.16
N GLN A 125 12.02 -2.40 -3.71
CA GLN A 125 13.08 -2.88 -4.60
C GLN A 125 12.56 -3.84 -5.68
N ARG A 126 11.65 -4.75 -5.33
CA ARG A 126 11.01 -5.65 -6.30
C ARG A 126 10.21 -4.87 -7.34
N GLN A 127 9.40 -3.89 -6.90
CA GLN A 127 8.62 -3.05 -7.79
C GLN A 127 9.52 -2.25 -8.73
N THR A 128 10.62 -1.67 -8.24
CA THR A 128 11.59 -0.97 -9.09
C THR A 128 12.24 -1.91 -10.10
N GLN A 129 12.67 -3.11 -9.69
CA GLN A 129 13.26 -4.08 -10.61
C GLN A 129 12.26 -4.55 -11.67
N GLU A 130 11.01 -4.78 -11.29
CA GLU A 130 9.95 -5.17 -12.21
C GLU A 130 9.65 -4.03 -13.20
N GLU A 131 9.54 -2.80 -12.71
CA GLU A 131 9.35 -1.60 -13.52
C GLU A 131 10.51 -1.42 -14.53
N GLU A 132 11.76 -1.59 -14.10
CA GLU A 132 12.94 -1.55 -14.95
C GLU A 132 12.93 -2.64 -16.04
N ARG A 133 12.43 -3.85 -15.71
CA ARG A 133 12.31 -4.95 -16.68
C ARG A 133 11.18 -4.71 -17.69
N LEU A 134 10.07 -4.12 -17.26
CA LEU A 134 8.90 -3.86 -18.09
C LEU A 134 9.00 -2.56 -18.89
N ARG A 135 9.85 -1.62 -18.46
CA ARG A 135 10.08 -0.34 -19.15
C ARG A 135 10.47 -0.49 -20.63
N PRO A 136 11.49 -1.28 -21.02
CA PRO A 136 11.87 -1.40 -22.42
C PRO A 136 10.76 -2.04 -23.26
N LEU A 137 9.99 -2.98 -22.70
CA LEU A 137 8.85 -3.59 -23.39
C LEU A 137 7.73 -2.57 -23.64
N ARG A 138 7.40 -1.75 -22.64
CA ARG A 138 6.41 -0.66 -22.79
C ARG A 138 6.87 0.40 -23.77
N GLU A 139 8.13 0.82 -23.71
CA GLU A 139 8.71 1.77 -24.66
C GLU A 139 8.68 1.20 -26.09
N ARG A 140 9.00 -0.09 -26.27
CA ARG A 140 8.94 -0.76 -27.58
C ARG A 140 7.51 -0.89 -28.10
N GLN A 141 6.55 -1.24 -27.24
CA GLN A 141 5.12 -1.26 -27.59
C GLN A 141 4.59 0.13 -27.97
N GLN A 142 4.95 1.19 -27.22
CA GLN A 142 4.58 2.56 -27.56
C GLN A 142 5.18 3.01 -28.89
N THR A 143 6.45 2.66 -29.15
CA THR A 143 7.12 2.96 -30.43
C THR A 143 6.40 2.27 -31.59
N PHE A 144 6.04 1.00 -31.44
CA PHE A 144 5.24 0.27 -32.43
C PHE A 144 3.89 0.93 -32.67
N GLN A 145 3.18 1.31 -31.61
CA GLN A 145 1.87 1.96 -31.72
C GLN A 145 1.95 3.30 -32.47
N GLN A 146 2.95 4.13 -32.14
CA GLN A 146 3.17 5.41 -32.84
C GLN A 146 3.51 5.21 -34.31
N TRP A 147 4.37 4.23 -34.62
CA TRP A 147 4.71 3.85 -35.98
C TRP A 147 3.47 3.37 -36.76
N HIS A 148 2.68 2.48 -36.17
CA HIS A 148 1.46 1.95 -36.77
C HIS A 148 0.43 3.06 -37.04
N ASP A 149 0.19 3.94 -36.07
CA ASP A 149 -0.74 5.06 -36.21
C ASP A 149 -0.27 6.07 -37.26
N SER A 150 1.04 6.28 -37.39
CA SER A 150 1.62 7.13 -38.43
C SER A 150 1.35 6.57 -39.83
N TRP A 151 1.58 5.26 -40.03
CA TRP A 151 1.29 4.61 -41.31
C TRP A 151 -0.20 4.55 -41.63
N LYS A 152 -1.05 4.32 -40.63
CA LYS A 152 -2.51 4.41 -40.80
C LYS A 152 -2.93 5.77 -41.36
N ASN A 153 -2.36 6.86 -40.84
CA ASN A 153 -2.64 8.20 -41.34
C ASN A 153 -2.11 8.40 -42.78
N VAL A 154 -0.87 7.99 -43.07
CA VAL A 154 -0.28 8.12 -44.42
C VAL A 154 -1.10 7.36 -45.47
N LEU A 155 -1.47 6.11 -45.17
CA LEU A 155 -2.25 5.27 -46.08
C LEU A 155 -3.67 5.80 -46.27
N HIS A 156 -4.30 6.35 -45.23
CA HIS A 156 -5.62 6.96 -45.32
C HIS A 156 -5.67 8.10 -46.34
N TYR A 157 -4.63 8.94 -46.40
CA TYR A 157 -4.55 10.05 -47.36
C TYR A 157 -3.98 9.65 -48.73
N CYS A 158 -3.54 8.39 -48.91
CA CYS A 158 -3.11 7.89 -50.20
C CYS A 158 -4.31 7.54 -51.08
N ASN A 159 -4.39 8.16 -52.26
CA ASN A 159 -5.51 8.02 -53.20
C ASN A 159 -5.08 7.51 -54.58
N SER A 160 -3.82 7.08 -54.74
CA SER A 160 -3.29 6.57 -56.01
C SER A 160 -2.57 5.24 -55.81
N PHE A 161 -2.75 4.33 -56.78
CA PHE A 161 -2.03 3.05 -56.81
C PHE A 161 -0.52 3.25 -56.87
N ASP A 162 -0.04 4.20 -57.69
CA ASP A 162 1.39 4.57 -57.77
C ASP A 162 1.96 5.04 -56.41
N GLY A 163 1.14 5.69 -55.58
CA GLY A 163 1.52 6.11 -54.23
C GLY A 163 1.65 4.92 -53.29
N LEU A 164 0.69 4.00 -53.33
CA LEU A 164 0.72 2.79 -52.52
C LEU A 164 1.89 1.87 -52.90
N GLU A 165 2.19 1.70 -54.19
CA GLU A 165 3.34 0.88 -54.64
C GLU A 165 4.68 1.43 -54.15
N ARG A 166 4.82 2.77 -54.08
CA ARG A 166 6.04 3.41 -53.57
C ARG A 166 6.26 3.18 -52.07
N PHE A 167 5.19 3.06 -51.29
CA PHE A 167 5.30 2.82 -49.84
C PHE A 167 5.57 1.36 -49.50
N ALA A 168 5.12 0.40 -50.33
CA ALA A 168 5.26 -1.03 -50.07
C ALA A 168 6.66 -1.50 -49.63
N PRO A 169 7.78 -1.13 -50.29
CA PRO A 169 9.11 -1.59 -49.88
C PRO A 169 9.56 -1.05 -48.52
N GLU A 170 9.29 0.22 -48.24
CA GLU A 170 9.65 0.86 -46.96
C GLU A 170 8.83 0.28 -45.80
N LEU A 171 7.55 0.08 -46.05
CA LEU A 171 6.59 -0.45 -45.09
C LEU A 171 6.90 -1.92 -44.75
N GLN A 172 7.33 -2.71 -45.74
CA GLN A 172 7.80 -4.08 -45.56
C GLN A 172 9.13 -4.13 -44.77
N GLN A 173 10.07 -3.23 -45.03
CA GLN A 173 11.33 -3.15 -44.29
C GLN A 173 11.10 -2.79 -42.81
N GLN A 174 10.33 -1.73 -42.55
CA GLN A 174 10.07 -1.28 -41.17
C GLN A 174 9.21 -2.28 -40.38
N SER A 175 8.30 -3.00 -41.05
CA SER A 175 7.51 -4.06 -40.40
C SER A 175 8.38 -5.20 -39.87
N GLN A 176 9.54 -5.46 -40.46
CA GLN A 176 10.48 -6.48 -39.97
C GLN A 176 11.16 -6.09 -38.65
N GLU A 177 11.29 -4.79 -38.37
CA GLU A 177 11.90 -4.27 -37.13
C GLU A 177 11.02 -4.53 -35.89
N PHE A 178 9.73 -4.80 -36.10
CA PHE A 178 8.72 -5.08 -35.07
C PHE A 178 8.17 -6.51 -35.13
N ALA A 179 8.81 -7.41 -35.89
CA ALA A 179 8.35 -8.79 -36.06
C ALA A 179 8.36 -9.64 -34.77
N ASP A 180 9.02 -9.15 -33.72
CA ASP A 180 9.12 -9.75 -32.39
C ASP A 180 7.91 -9.43 -31.48
N LEU A 181 7.04 -8.49 -31.86
CA LEU A 181 5.85 -8.14 -31.07
C LEU A 181 4.65 -9.01 -31.50
N PRO A 182 3.98 -9.71 -30.56
CA PRO A 182 2.96 -10.71 -30.90
C PRO A 182 1.57 -10.14 -31.22
N GLU A 183 1.34 -8.82 -31.15
CA GLU A 183 0.00 -8.24 -31.16
C GLU A 183 -0.09 -7.02 -32.09
N GLY A 184 -0.79 -7.19 -33.20
CA GLY A 184 -1.24 -6.06 -34.03
C GLY A 184 -1.53 -6.43 -35.47
N GLU A 185 -2.49 -5.72 -36.06
CA GLU A 185 -2.57 -5.64 -37.52
C GLU A 185 -1.21 -5.11 -38.01
N THR A 186 -0.54 -5.86 -38.87
CA THR A 186 0.73 -5.35 -39.44
C THR A 186 0.40 -4.16 -40.32
N ALA A 187 1.26 -3.14 -40.40
CA ALA A 187 1.02 -2.02 -41.31
C ALA A 187 0.89 -2.52 -42.78
N MET A 188 1.43 -3.70 -43.10
CA MET A 188 1.15 -4.40 -44.36
C MET A 188 -0.32 -4.80 -44.52
N GLN A 189 -1.01 -5.22 -43.47
CA GLN A 189 -2.46 -5.46 -43.53
C GLN A 189 -3.24 -4.16 -43.78
N LEU A 190 -2.84 -3.03 -43.17
CA LEU A 190 -3.41 -1.71 -43.49
C LEU A 190 -3.19 -1.34 -44.97
N TRP A 191 -2.02 -1.62 -45.52
CA TRP A 191 -1.72 -1.41 -46.93
C TRP A 191 -2.62 -2.25 -47.85
N HIS A 192 -2.80 -3.55 -47.54
CA HIS A 192 -3.68 -4.43 -48.30
C HIS A 192 -5.14 -3.98 -48.23
N GLN A 193 -5.61 -3.54 -47.05
CA GLN A 193 -6.96 -2.99 -46.89
C GLN A 193 -7.14 -1.75 -47.77
N ARG A 194 -6.19 -0.81 -47.73
CA ARG A 194 -6.29 0.42 -48.52
C ARG A 194 -6.24 0.16 -50.02
N TRP A 195 -5.44 -0.81 -50.46
CA TRP A 195 -5.39 -1.24 -51.86
C TRP A 195 -6.75 -1.78 -52.33
N GLN A 196 -7.41 -2.59 -51.51
CA GLN A 196 -8.76 -3.11 -51.79
C GLN A 196 -9.80 -1.99 -51.86
N GLU A 197 -9.76 -1.03 -50.93
CA GLU A 197 -10.64 0.15 -50.94
C GLU A 197 -10.51 0.97 -52.23
N LEU A 198 -9.28 1.24 -52.68
CA LEU A 198 -9.05 1.96 -53.94
C LEU A 198 -9.52 1.16 -55.15
N THR A 199 -9.33 -0.17 -55.15
CA THR A 199 -9.80 -1.06 -56.23
C THR A 199 -11.32 -1.08 -56.33
N GLN A 200 -12.02 -1.02 -55.20
CA GLN A 200 -13.48 -0.95 -55.16
C GLN A 200 -14.01 0.45 -55.55
N ALA A 201 -13.26 1.52 -55.27
CA ALA A 201 -13.64 2.88 -55.62
C ALA A 201 -13.41 3.23 -57.10
N THR A 202 -12.53 2.49 -57.80
CA THR A 202 -12.23 2.68 -59.23
C THR A 202 -12.90 1.65 -60.16
N ALA A 203 -13.58 0.64 -59.60
CA ALA A 203 -14.42 -0.33 -60.33
C ALA A 203 -15.84 0.20 -60.55
#